data_AF-D8S5F1-F1
#
_entry.id   AF-D8S5F1-F1
#
_cell.length_a   1.000
_cell.length_b   1.000
_cell.length_c   1.000
_cell.angle_alpha   90.00
_cell.angle_beta   90.00
_cell.angle_gamma   90.00
#
_symmetry.space_group_name_H-M   'P 1'
#
loop_
_entity.id
_entity.type
_entity.pdbx_description
1 polymer ?
#
loop_
_entity_poly.entity_id
_entity_poly.type
_entity_poly.pdbx_seq_one_letter_code
_entity_poly.pdbx_strand_id
1 'polypeptide(L)'
;MERGVLVLDLDDTLICRKNSTIVKRPGLEAFLSKMAQVYKLIIFSASDSKHVNDCVAGFGAFAHLISEVYSIKDCTRCRQGFVKDVSKLATCNMKRLVWVDDVRLNFRLCPHNGIEIRPFKGEADDRELEKLTPLLLELSKVEDVTQFLWNGQPKVSEAQVQSAKNLVKAKGKNKAVPGMAEARKPVLVLDLNETLVWKKNASTIVNRPGLEAFLSRMAMAYCVVIFSVSDSRHLDQSVAGFGASAKLITDVYGIEDCTRTRAGFIKDVRKVKVRHELKRLVWVDNERFHFRLCPHNGIEIKPFRGEADDKELERLTPLLLKLSKVEDVTQFLWNGQPKVSEAQEHFAGKNPCKPNAKNKKWLSGQSSASGLD
;
A
#
# COMPACT_ATOMS: atom_id res chain seq x y z
N MET A 1 26.32 1.01 6.53
CA MET A 1 24.94 1.08 5.99
C MET A 1 24.28 2.28 6.65
N GLU A 2 23.60 3.13 5.89
CA GLU A 2 22.95 4.33 6.43
C GLU A 2 21.83 3.93 7.42
N ARG A 3 21.66 4.71 8.50
CA ARG A 3 20.60 4.45 9.49
C ARG A 3 19.24 4.59 8.82
N GLY A 4 18.31 3.69 9.13
CA GLY A 4 16.93 3.83 8.68
C GLY A 4 16.26 5.04 9.32
N VAL A 5 15.02 5.32 8.94
CA VAL A 5 14.21 6.38 9.53
C VAL A 5 13.10 5.76 10.38
N LEU A 6 12.91 6.25 11.60
CA LEU A 6 11.79 5.89 12.45
C LEU A 6 10.91 7.12 12.66
N VAL A 7 9.75 7.13 12.02
CA VAL A 7 8.71 8.15 12.19
C VAL A 7 7.81 7.71 13.33
N LEU A 8 7.62 8.58 14.32
CA LEU A 8 6.80 8.32 15.49
C LEU A 8 5.68 9.35 15.54
N ASP A 9 4.44 8.89 15.74
CA ASP A 9 3.41 9.78 16.23
C ASP A 9 3.70 10.23 17.67
N LEU A 10 3.06 11.32 18.10
CA LEU A 10 3.27 11.92 19.40
C LEU A 10 2.12 11.59 20.37
N ASP A 11 0.94 12.12 20.08
CA ASP A 11 -0.26 11.99 20.91
C ASP A 11 -0.77 10.55 20.88
N ASP A 12 -1.15 10.03 22.05
CA ASP A 12 -1.55 8.64 22.30
C ASP A 12 -0.54 7.56 21.85
N THR A 13 0.64 7.94 21.35
CA THR A 13 1.74 7.05 20.98
C THR A 13 2.92 7.15 21.94
N LEU A 14 3.50 8.34 22.14
CA LEU A 14 4.62 8.59 23.07
C LEU A 14 4.20 9.31 24.35
N ILE A 15 3.09 10.06 24.27
CA ILE A 15 2.53 10.83 25.38
C ILE A 15 1.00 10.68 25.37
N CYS A 16 0.35 11.07 26.45
CA CYS A 16 -1.09 11.32 26.42
C CYS A 16 -1.42 12.58 27.23
N ARG A 17 -2.57 13.19 26.97
CA ARG A 17 -3.09 14.31 27.76
C ARG A 17 -4.06 13.78 28.82
N LYS A 18 -3.74 13.97 30.11
CA LYS A 18 -4.61 13.59 31.23
C LYS A 18 -4.81 14.79 32.15
N ASN A 19 -6.06 15.21 32.33
CA ASN A 19 -6.44 16.37 33.17
C ASN A 19 -5.58 17.62 32.87
N SER A 20 -5.47 17.99 31.59
CA SER A 20 -4.64 19.10 31.10
C SER A 20 -3.13 18.98 31.31
N THR A 21 -2.64 17.84 31.82
CA THR A 21 -1.22 17.55 31.99
C THR A 21 -0.76 16.57 30.91
N ILE A 22 0.47 16.74 30.43
CA ILE A 22 1.11 15.80 29.51
C ILE A 22 1.78 14.70 30.33
N VAL A 23 1.41 13.45 30.07
CA VAL A 23 2.00 12.27 30.69
C VAL A 23 2.87 11.57 29.64
N LYS A 24 4.14 11.34 29.96
CA LYS A 24 5.04 10.54 29.10
C LYS A 24 4.70 9.07 29.22
N ARG A 25 4.73 8.33 28.11
CA ARG A 25 4.56 6.89 28.12
C ARG A 25 5.71 6.22 28.88
N PRO A 26 5.44 5.25 29.77
CA PRO A 26 6.49 4.54 30.49
C PRO A 26 7.56 3.99 29.55
N GLY A 27 8.83 4.18 29.92
CA GLY A 27 9.99 3.73 29.12
C GLY A 27 10.38 4.63 27.95
N LEU A 28 9.71 5.77 27.72
CA LEU A 28 9.98 6.67 26.58
C LEU A 28 11.46 7.05 26.44
N GLU A 29 12.12 7.43 27.52
CA GLU A 29 13.51 7.89 27.49
C GLU A 29 14.48 6.76 27.10
N ALA A 30 14.29 5.57 27.66
CA ALA A 30 15.05 4.38 27.28
C ALA A 30 14.78 3.97 25.83
N PHE A 31 13.54 4.07 25.38
CA PHE A 31 13.13 3.80 24.00
C PHE A 31 13.82 4.75 23.01
N LEU A 32 13.75 6.07 23.23
CA LEU A 32 14.37 7.07 22.35
C LEU A 32 15.89 6.89 22.28
N SER A 33 16.54 6.71 23.43
CA SER A 33 17.99 6.46 23.50
C SER A 33 18.40 5.20 22.71
N LYS A 34 17.60 4.13 22.79
CA LYS A 34 17.87 2.89 22.06
C LYS A 34 17.63 3.04 20.56
N MET A 35 16.53 3.68 20.17
CA MET A 35 16.17 3.83 18.75
C MET A 35 17.09 4.81 18.03
N ALA A 36 17.54 5.89 18.67
CA ALA A 36 18.46 6.86 18.07
C ALA A 36 19.82 6.25 17.67
N GLN A 37 20.22 5.12 18.27
CA GLN A 37 21.45 4.41 17.90
C GLN A 37 21.36 3.76 16.51
N VAL A 38 20.15 3.38 16.08
CA VAL A 38 19.92 2.58 14.85
C VAL A 38 19.05 3.29 13.81
N TYR A 39 18.28 4.29 14.23
CA TYR A 39 17.38 5.08 13.38
C TYR A 39 17.67 6.58 13.52
N LYS A 40 17.39 7.33 12.45
CA LYS A 40 17.08 8.75 12.51
C LYS A 40 15.65 8.90 13.01
N LEU A 41 15.45 9.62 14.12
CA LEU A 41 14.13 9.77 14.74
C LEU A 41 13.41 11.01 14.21
N ILE A 42 12.17 10.83 13.78
CA ILE A 42 11.29 11.91 13.31
C ILE A 42 9.99 11.85 14.09
N ILE A 43 9.50 13.00 14.55
CA ILE A 43 8.15 13.13 15.11
C ILE A 43 7.21 13.62 14.00
N PHE A 44 6.06 12.98 13.82
CA PHE A 44 5.02 13.44 12.90
C PHE A 44 3.63 13.33 13.53
N SER A 45 3.14 14.44 14.08
CA SER A 45 1.85 14.54 14.76
C SER A 45 0.81 15.29 13.92
N ALA A 46 -0.47 14.95 14.16
CA ALA A 46 -1.62 15.70 13.63
C ALA A 46 -2.05 16.87 14.53
N SER A 47 -1.31 17.15 15.61
CA SER A 47 -1.53 18.29 16.50
C SER A 47 -0.88 19.57 15.98
N ASP A 48 -1.20 20.71 16.61
CA ASP A 48 -0.63 22.00 16.24
C ASP A 48 0.87 22.10 16.57
N SER A 49 1.59 22.94 15.84
CA SER A 49 3.05 23.07 15.99
C SER A 49 3.49 23.46 17.40
N LYS A 50 2.71 24.27 18.13
CA LYS A 50 3.10 24.72 19.46
C LYS A 50 3.04 23.55 20.43
N HIS A 51 1.93 22.82 20.46
CA HIS A 51 1.78 21.62 21.27
C HIS A 51 2.88 20.58 21.01
N VAL A 52 3.16 20.29 19.73
CA VAL A 52 4.17 19.28 19.35
C VAL A 52 5.56 19.70 19.83
N ASN A 53 5.96 20.96 19.59
CA ASN A 53 7.27 21.47 20.01
C ASN A 53 7.40 21.53 21.54
N ASP A 54 6.36 21.98 22.24
CA ASP A 54 6.33 22.04 23.72
C ASP A 54 6.52 20.62 24.31
N CYS A 55 5.86 19.61 23.72
CA CYS A 55 5.99 18.21 24.15
C CYS A 55 7.39 17.62 23.88
N VAL A 56 7.95 17.87 22.68
CA VAL A 56 9.31 17.41 22.33
C VAL A 56 10.35 18.06 23.24
N ALA A 57 10.22 19.36 23.54
CA ALA A 57 11.07 20.02 24.53
C ALA A 57 10.92 19.39 25.92
N GLY A 58 9.70 18.99 26.29
CA GLY A 58 9.39 18.25 27.51
C GLY A 58 10.08 16.88 27.64
N PHE A 59 10.64 16.32 26.55
CA PHE A 59 11.49 15.12 26.62
C PHE A 59 12.84 15.41 27.31
N GLY A 60 13.17 16.68 27.57
CA GLY A 60 14.30 17.09 28.39
C GLY A 60 15.63 16.71 27.73
N ALA A 61 16.50 16.02 28.48
CA ALA A 61 17.82 15.62 28.00
C ALA A 61 17.78 14.75 26.73
N PHE A 62 16.63 14.16 26.38
CA PHE A 62 16.47 13.30 25.20
C PHE A 62 15.90 14.03 23.97
N ALA A 63 15.50 15.30 24.09
CA ALA A 63 14.91 16.07 22.98
C ALA A 63 15.86 16.17 21.77
N HIS A 64 17.18 16.28 22.02
CA HIS A 64 18.21 16.35 20.97
C HIS A 64 18.34 15.09 20.11
N LEU A 65 17.73 13.97 20.50
CA LEU A 65 17.70 12.73 19.71
C LEU A 65 16.71 12.80 18.55
N ILE A 66 15.73 13.72 18.62
CA ILE A 66 14.75 13.93 17.57
C ILE A 66 15.37 14.80 16.48
N SER A 67 15.49 14.26 15.28
CA SER A 67 16.14 14.95 14.16
C SER A 67 15.22 15.96 13.49
N GLU A 68 13.93 15.64 13.35
CA GLU A 68 12.94 16.48 12.67
C GLU A 68 11.58 16.35 13.35
N VAL A 69 10.80 17.42 13.30
CA VAL A 69 9.47 17.52 13.92
C VAL A 69 8.47 18.09 12.91
N TYR A 70 7.40 17.33 12.68
CA TYR A 70 6.31 17.66 11.79
C TYR A 70 4.99 17.67 12.56
N SER A 71 4.11 18.59 12.18
CA SER A 71 2.82 18.86 12.81
C SER A 71 1.70 18.92 11.76
N ILE A 72 0.47 19.26 12.15
CA ILE A 72 -0.66 19.33 11.21
C ILE A 72 -0.43 20.24 10.00
N LYS A 73 0.39 21.29 10.13
CA LYS A 73 0.72 22.21 9.02
C LYS A 73 1.48 21.50 7.89
N ASP A 74 2.18 20.41 8.22
CA ASP A 74 3.01 19.64 7.31
C ASP A 74 2.23 18.46 6.70
N CYS A 75 1.01 18.19 7.20
CA CYS A 75 0.11 17.22 6.63
C CYS A 75 -0.40 17.66 5.25
N THR A 76 -0.65 16.68 4.40
CA THR A 76 -1.26 16.90 3.09
C THR A 76 -2.76 17.05 3.22
N ARG A 77 -3.31 18.19 2.77
CA ARG A 77 -4.77 18.39 2.70
C ARG A 77 -5.36 17.53 1.59
N CYS A 78 -6.39 16.75 1.92
CA CYS A 78 -7.20 15.98 0.98
C CYS A 78 -8.69 16.27 1.20
N ARG A 79 -9.57 15.74 0.33
CA ARG A 79 -11.03 15.94 0.45
C ARG A 79 -11.61 15.47 1.80
N GLN A 80 -10.95 14.54 2.47
CA GLN A 80 -11.40 13.90 3.71
C GLN A 80 -10.68 14.46 4.95
N GLY A 81 -9.98 15.60 4.82
CA GLY A 81 -9.21 16.22 5.91
C GLY A 81 -7.70 16.17 5.66
N PHE A 82 -6.92 16.03 6.72
CA PHE A 82 -5.45 16.03 6.65
C PHE A 82 -4.88 14.61 6.68
N VAL A 83 -3.78 14.39 5.96
CA VAL A 83 -3.08 13.11 5.91
C VAL A 83 -1.60 13.31 6.21
N LYS A 84 -1.07 12.49 7.12
CA LYS A 84 0.38 12.35 7.32
C LYS A 84 0.96 11.61 6.12
N ASP A 85 1.59 12.34 5.21
CA ASP A 85 2.17 11.77 3.99
C ASP A 85 3.68 11.60 4.15
N VAL A 86 4.08 10.46 4.72
CA VAL A 86 5.50 10.15 4.98
C VAL A 86 6.34 10.02 3.71
N SER A 87 5.70 9.85 2.53
CA SER A 87 6.42 9.80 1.24
C SER A 87 7.07 11.14 0.87
N LYS A 88 6.60 12.25 1.47
CA LYS A 88 7.12 13.60 1.25
C LYS A 88 8.33 13.94 2.12
N LEU A 89 8.72 13.06 3.03
CA LEU A 89 9.91 13.24 3.84
C LEU A 89 11.12 13.06 2.92
N ALA A 90 11.60 14.17 2.34
CA ALA A 90 12.52 14.22 1.20
C ALA A 90 13.84 13.46 1.37
N THR A 91 14.19 13.09 2.61
CA THR A 91 15.42 12.34 2.95
C THR A 91 15.19 10.83 3.13
N CYS A 92 13.96 10.33 2.94
CA CYS A 92 13.61 8.98 3.38
C CYS A 92 13.58 7.96 2.24
N ASN A 93 14.46 6.95 2.31
CA ASN A 93 14.27 5.72 1.56
C ASN A 93 13.12 4.90 2.18
N MET A 94 11.99 4.78 1.47
CA MET A 94 10.80 4.06 1.94
C MET A 94 11.06 2.58 2.29
N LYS A 95 12.08 1.95 1.71
CA LYS A 95 12.49 0.58 2.09
C LYS A 95 13.15 0.52 3.48
N ARG A 96 13.58 1.66 4.01
CA ARG A 96 14.31 1.81 5.28
C ARG A 96 13.56 2.71 6.28
N LEU A 97 12.29 3.03 6.02
CA LEU A 97 11.43 3.84 6.87
C LEU A 97 10.44 2.96 7.64
N VAL A 98 10.40 3.07 8.96
CA VAL A 98 9.37 2.49 9.81
C VAL A 98 8.56 3.62 10.42
N TRP A 99 7.24 3.46 10.46
CA TRP A 99 6.31 4.45 11.00
C TRP A 99 5.46 3.80 12.09
N VAL A 100 5.49 4.38 13.30
CA VAL A 100 4.69 3.95 14.45
C VAL A 100 3.65 5.02 14.74
N ASP A 101 2.39 4.61 14.84
CA ASP A 101 1.23 5.48 15.05
C ASP A 101 0.13 4.65 15.71
N ASP A 102 -0.69 5.23 16.58
CA ASP A 102 -1.77 4.53 17.26
C ASP A 102 -3.05 4.43 16.42
N VAL A 103 -3.11 5.18 15.31
CA VAL A 103 -4.25 5.17 14.39
C VAL A 103 -3.87 4.48 13.07
N ARG A 104 -4.31 3.22 12.90
CA ARG A 104 -4.07 2.44 11.68
C ARG A 104 -4.35 3.18 10.36
N LEU A 105 -5.40 4.01 10.32
CA LEU A 105 -5.80 4.75 9.12
C LEU A 105 -4.76 5.78 8.65
N ASN A 106 -3.79 6.15 9.50
CA ASN A 106 -2.70 7.04 9.11
C ASN A 106 -1.79 6.36 8.09
N PHE A 107 -1.57 5.05 8.20
CA PHE A 107 -0.75 4.29 7.25
C PHE A 107 -1.35 4.13 5.86
N ARG A 108 -2.56 4.64 5.58
CA ARG A 108 -3.29 4.39 4.31
C ARG A 108 -2.51 4.72 3.04
N LEU A 109 -1.61 5.70 3.08
CA LEU A 109 -0.77 6.05 1.94
C LEU A 109 0.50 5.19 1.86
N CYS A 110 1.01 4.70 3.00
CA CYS A 110 2.22 3.88 3.09
C CYS A 110 1.96 2.65 3.98
N PRO A 111 1.05 1.73 3.58
CA PRO A 111 0.63 0.62 4.43
C PRO A 111 1.78 -0.31 4.76
N HIS A 112 2.81 -0.35 3.92
CA HIS A 112 3.99 -1.19 4.10
C HIS A 112 5.03 -0.67 5.08
N ASN A 113 4.79 0.46 5.73
CA ASN A 113 5.76 1.06 6.63
C ASN A 113 5.25 1.15 8.07
N GLY A 114 3.93 0.93 8.24
CA GLY A 114 3.23 1.17 9.49
C GLY A 114 3.28 0.03 10.48
N ILE A 115 3.46 0.37 11.75
CA ILE A 115 3.20 -0.47 12.93
C ILE A 115 2.19 0.28 13.81
N GLU A 116 1.00 -0.28 13.95
CA GLU A 116 -0.01 0.22 14.87
C GLU A 116 0.41 -0.14 16.29
N ILE A 117 0.61 0.87 17.13
CA ILE A 117 0.84 0.69 18.55
C ILE A 117 -0.48 0.89 19.30
N ARG A 118 -0.65 0.22 20.44
CA ARG A 118 -1.82 0.46 21.28
C ARG A 118 -1.84 1.94 21.74
N PRO A 119 -2.98 2.65 21.64
CA PRO A 119 -3.11 4.00 22.18
C PRO A 119 -2.79 4.03 23.68
N PHE A 120 -1.98 5.01 24.09
CA PHE A 120 -1.58 5.26 25.47
C PHE A 120 -2.56 6.20 26.15
N LYS A 121 -3.09 5.81 27.32
CA LYS A 121 -4.10 6.57 28.06
C LYS A 121 -3.62 6.99 29.45
N GLY A 122 -2.32 6.89 29.71
CA GLY A 122 -1.72 7.28 30.99
C GLY A 122 -1.62 6.13 32.00
N GLU A 123 -1.71 4.88 31.54
CA GLU A 123 -1.53 3.68 32.38
C GLU A 123 -0.05 3.54 32.80
N ALA A 124 0.21 3.51 34.11
CA ALA A 124 1.58 3.48 34.64
C ALA A 124 2.30 2.13 34.38
N ASP A 125 1.53 1.07 34.14
CA ASP A 125 2.00 -0.28 33.83
C ASP A 125 2.07 -0.57 32.32
N ASP A 126 1.85 0.43 31.46
CA ASP A 126 2.07 0.29 30.01
C ASP A 126 3.51 -0.13 29.70
N ARG A 127 3.65 -1.16 28.86
CA ARG A 127 4.95 -1.67 28.40
C ARG A 127 5.06 -1.73 26.88
N GLU A 128 4.25 -0.98 26.15
CA GLU A 128 4.16 -1.16 24.70
C GLU A 128 5.42 -0.69 23.97
N LEU A 129 6.10 0.37 24.45
CA LEU A 129 7.39 0.79 23.91
C LEU A 129 8.48 -0.27 24.16
N GLU A 130 8.45 -0.91 25.32
CA GLU A 130 9.35 -2.02 25.66
C GLU A 130 9.11 -3.21 24.72
N LYS A 131 7.85 -3.62 24.54
CA LYS A 131 7.46 -4.71 23.62
C LYS A 131 7.78 -4.41 22.15
N LEU A 132 7.66 -3.15 21.73
CA LEU A 132 7.94 -2.74 20.36
C LEU A 132 9.45 -2.71 20.04
N THR A 133 10.28 -2.44 21.05
CA THR A 133 11.73 -2.25 20.88
C THR A 133 12.42 -3.42 20.15
N PRO A 134 12.23 -4.70 20.53
CA PRO A 134 12.85 -5.83 19.84
C PRO A 134 12.54 -5.88 18.34
N LEU A 135 11.28 -5.65 17.95
CA LEU A 135 10.86 -5.65 16.55
C LEU A 135 11.57 -4.54 15.76
N LEU A 136 11.60 -3.32 16.30
CA LEU A 136 12.28 -2.19 15.64
C LEU A 136 13.78 -2.44 15.49
N LEU A 137 14.43 -3.08 16.47
CA LEU A 137 15.84 -3.46 16.36
C LEU A 137 16.07 -4.50 15.26
N GLU A 138 15.18 -5.47 15.07
CA GLU A 138 15.29 -6.43 13.97
C GLU A 138 15.04 -5.77 12.60
N LEU A 139 14.03 -4.91 12.50
CA LEU A 139 13.75 -4.15 11.27
C LEU A 139 14.91 -3.22 10.88
N SER A 140 15.72 -2.76 11.84
CA SER A 140 16.88 -1.89 11.54
C SER A 140 17.96 -2.61 10.73
N LYS A 141 17.96 -3.96 10.75
CA LYS A 141 18.95 -4.83 10.11
C LYS A 141 18.57 -5.25 8.70
N VAL A 142 17.32 -5.05 8.28
CA VAL A 142 16.84 -5.48 6.95
C VAL A 142 16.92 -4.32 5.95
N GLU A 143 17.19 -4.64 4.68
CA GLU A 143 17.30 -3.63 3.62
C GLU A 143 15.94 -3.08 3.17
N ASP A 144 14.88 -3.88 3.30
CA ASP A 144 13.53 -3.55 2.85
C ASP A 144 12.47 -3.95 3.88
N VAL A 145 12.09 -3.02 4.76
CA VAL A 145 11.08 -3.22 5.80
C VAL A 145 9.67 -3.43 5.23
N THR A 146 9.42 -2.99 3.98
CA THR A 146 8.11 -3.13 3.31
C THR A 146 7.72 -4.58 3.07
N GLN A 147 8.71 -5.47 3.08
CA GLN A 147 8.51 -6.91 2.98
C GLN A 147 7.91 -7.49 4.26
N PHE A 148 8.08 -6.83 5.40
CA PHE A 148 7.70 -7.34 6.72
C PHE A 148 6.51 -6.64 7.34
N LEU A 149 6.08 -5.48 6.81
CA LEU A 149 5.01 -4.67 7.39
C LEU A 149 3.84 -4.49 6.42
N TRP A 150 2.62 -4.49 6.97
CA TRP A 150 1.39 -4.23 6.24
C TRP A 150 0.29 -3.67 7.14
N ASN A 151 -0.20 -2.50 6.77
CA ASN A 151 -1.36 -1.82 7.30
C ASN A 151 -1.39 -1.79 8.84
N GLY A 152 -0.29 -1.33 9.44
CA GLY A 152 -0.15 -1.22 10.88
C GLY A 152 0.16 -2.54 11.59
N GLN A 153 0.55 -3.60 10.87
CA GLN A 153 0.88 -4.89 11.48
C GLN A 153 2.11 -5.52 10.81
N PRO A 154 2.95 -6.26 11.55
CA PRO A 154 3.90 -7.17 10.95
C PRO A 154 3.17 -8.24 10.12
N LYS A 155 3.64 -8.50 8.90
CA LYS A 155 3.17 -9.62 8.04
C LYS A 155 3.54 -10.99 8.60
N VAL A 156 4.48 -11.02 9.54
CA VAL A 156 5.18 -12.20 10.03
C VAL A 156 5.09 -12.17 11.56
N SER A 157 4.53 -13.21 12.18
CA SER A 157 4.44 -13.28 13.65
C SER A 157 5.83 -13.37 14.28
N GLU A 158 5.98 -13.02 15.57
CA GLU A 158 7.26 -13.08 16.31
C GLU A 158 7.97 -14.44 16.17
N ALA A 159 7.20 -15.53 16.05
CA ALA A 159 7.71 -16.90 15.85
C ALA A 159 8.45 -17.09 14.50
N GLN A 160 8.05 -16.38 13.45
CA GLN A 160 8.64 -16.51 12.13
C GLN A 160 9.85 -15.57 11.92
N VAL A 161 9.93 -14.46 12.67
CA VAL A 161 11.15 -13.62 12.75
C VAL A 161 12.32 -14.44 13.31
N GLN A 162 12.06 -15.30 14.29
CA GLN A 162 13.06 -16.23 14.83
C GLN A 162 13.52 -17.27 13.80
N SER A 163 12.63 -17.69 12.89
CA SER A 163 12.98 -18.59 11.78
C SER A 163 13.79 -17.87 10.68
N ALA A 164 13.51 -16.59 10.42
CA ALA A 164 14.31 -15.74 9.53
C ALA A 164 15.73 -15.51 10.06
N LYS A 165 15.93 -15.45 11.39
CA LYS A 165 17.27 -15.41 12.02
C LYS A 165 18.12 -16.64 11.66
N ASN A 166 17.49 -17.81 11.51
CA ASN A 166 18.18 -19.04 11.11
C ASN A 166 18.57 -19.01 9.62
N LEU A 167 17.75 -18.39 8.76
CA LEU A 167 18.06 -18.17 7.34
C LEU A 167 19.19 -17.16 7.08
N VAL A 168 19.32 -16.12 7.92
CA VAL A 168 20.43 -15.15 7.81
C VAL A 168 21.75 -15.76 8.28
N LYS A 169 21.74 -16.60 9.34
CA LYS A 169 22.92 -17.36 9.77
C LYS A 169 23.37 -18.42 8.74
N ALA A 170 22.43 -18.96 7.95
CA ALA A 170 22.71 -19.96 6.93
C ALA A 170 23.33 -19.41 5.63
N LYS A 171 23.40 -18.07 5.44
CA LYS A 171 24.01 -17.44 4.24
C LYS A 171 25.54 -17.52 4.19
N GLY A 172 26.19 -18.14 5.17
CA GLY A 172 27.62 -18.46 5.14
C GLY A 172 27.91 -19.86 4.62
N LYS A 173 27.50 -20.20 3.38
CA LYS A 173 28.02 -21.30 2.54
C LYS A 173 27.14 -21.48 1.29
N ASN A 174 27.41 -20.71 0.23
CA ASN A 174 26.85 -21.01 -1.09
C ASN A 174 27.67 -22.15 -1.71
N LYS A 175 27.04 -23.32 -1.90
CA LYS A 175 27.29 -24.14 -3.09
C LYS A 175 26.01 -24.09 -3.93
N ALA A 176 26.15 -23.56 -5.14
CA ALA A 176 25.08 -23.50 -6.12
C ALA A 176 24.64 -24.92 -6.50
N VAL A 177 23.32 -25.15 -6.52
CA VAL A 177 22.72 -26.27 -7.23
C VAL A 177 22.08 -25.68 -8.49
N PRO A 178 22.39 -26.18 -9.70
CA PRO A 178 21.87 -25.64 -10.94
C PRO A 178 20.45 -26.16 -11.21
N GLY A 179 19.55 -25.23 -11.47
CA GLY A 179 18.19 -25.45 -11.95
C GLY A 179 17.55 -24.08 -12.14
N MET A 180 17.51 -23.58 -13.38
CA MET A 180 16.89 -22.30 -13.71
C MET A 180 15.43 -22.31 -13.22
N ALA A 181 15.13 -21.54 -12.18
CA ALA A 181 13.77 -21.34 -11.72
C ALA A 181 13.00 -20.58 -12.81
N GLU A 182 12.03 -21.24 -13.43
CA GLU A 182 11.07 -20.59 -14.31
C GLU A 182 10.38 -19.45 -13.53
N ALA A 183 10.48 -18.22 -14.04
CA ALA A 183 9.92 -17.07 -13.36
C ALA A 183 8.40 -17.21 -13.26
N ARG A 184 7.89 -17.48 -12.04
CA ARG A 184 6.46 -17.66 -11.77
C ARG A 184 5.64 -16.45 -12.27
N LYS A 185 4.47 -16.70 -12.87
CA LYS A 185 3.57 -15.64 -13.35
C LYS A 185 3.10 -14.72 -12.20
N PRO A 186 2.97 -13.41 -12.44
CA PRO A 186 2.29 -12.50 -11.50
C PRO A 186 0.80 -12.87 -11.34
N VAL A 187 0.15 -12.32 -10.32
CA VAL A 187 -1.29 -12.56 -10.06
C VAL A 187 -2.12 -11.36 -10.54
N LEU A 188 -3.21 -11.64 -11.25
CA LEU A 188 -4.20 -10.64 -11.64
C LEU A 188 -5.52 -10.97 -10.94
N VAL A 189 -5.93 -10.12 -10.00
CA VAL A 189 -7.23 -10.22 -9.34
C VAL A 189 -8.22 -9.34 -10.10
N LEU A 190 -9.31 -9.94 -10.56
CA LEU A 190 -10.38 -9.26 -11.28
C LEU A 190 -11.66 -9.31 -10.46
N ASP A 191 -12.31 -8.17 -10.31
CA ASP A 191 -13.71 -8.16 -9.94
C ASP A 191 -14.61 -8.73 -11.06
N LEU A 192 -15.83 -9.11 -10.71
CA LEU A 192 -16.81 -9.68 -11.63
C LEU A 192 -17.85 -8.65 -12.08
N ASN A 193 -18.67 -8.13 -11.16
CA ASN A 193 -19.87 -7.36 -11.52
C ASN A 193 -19.53 -5.92 -11.86
N GLU A 194 -20.05 -5.42 -12.97
CA GLU A 194 -19.67 -4.10 -13.52
C GLU A 194 -18.17 -4.01 -13.91
N THR A 195 -17.41 -5.12 -13.81
CA THR A 195 -16.02 -5.21 -14.27
C THR A 195 -15.91 -6.10 -15.51
N LEU A 196 -16.30 -7.38 -15.40
CA LEU A 196 -16.26 -8.36 -16.49
C LEU A 196 -17.65 -8.66 -17.07
N VAL A 197 -18.69 -8.54 -16.25
CA VAL A 197 -20.08 -8.81 -16.64
C VAL A 197 -21.03 -7.77 -16.09
N TRP A 198 -22.20 -7.67 -16.71
CA TRP A 198 -23.32 -6.91 -16.19
C TRP A 198 -24.55 -7.81 -16.07
N LYS A 199 -25.14 -7.86 -14.87
CA LYS A 199 -26.40 -8.56 -14.63
C LYS A 199 -27.56 -7.64 -15.01
N LYS A 200 -28.16 -7.87 -16.18
CA LYS A 200 -29.30 -7.09 -16.68
C LYS A 200 -30.57 -7.36 -15.87
N ASN A 201 -30.79 -8.60 -15.48
CA ASN A 201 -31.93 -9.06 -14.68
C ASN A 201 -31.59 -10.41 -14.00
N ALA A 202 -32.55 -11.04 -13.34
CA ALA A 202 -32.34 -12.28 -12.58
C ALA A 202 -31.75 -13.44 -13.41
N SER A 203 -32.04 -13.52 -14.71
CA SER A 203 -31.64 -14.63 -15.59
C SER A 203 -30.63 -14.25 -16.68
N THR A 204 -30.40 -12.96 -16.90
CA THR A 204 -29.59 -12.46 -18.02
C THR A 204 -28.31 -11.81 -17.52
N ILE A 205 -27.18 -12.43 -17.87
CA ILE A 205 -25.82 -11.92 -17.65
C ILE A 205 -25.24 -11.55 -19.01
N VAL A 206 -24.73 -10.34 -19.12
CA VAL A 206 -24.08 -9.82 -20.34
C VAL A 206 -22.58 -9.78 -20.09
N ASN A 207 -21.81 -10.49 -20.90
CA ASN A 207 -20.35 -10.41 -20.88
C ASN A 207 -19.90 -9.05 -21.43
N ARG A 208 -18.90 -8.43 -20.80
CA ARG A 208 -18.29 -7.20 -21.31
C ARG A 208 -17.64 -7.47 -22.68
N PRO A 209 -17.79 -6.59 -23.68
CA PRO A 209 -17.21 -6.80 -24.99
C PRO A 209 -15.70 -7.13 -24.91
N GLY A 210 -15.28 -8.18 -25.64
CA GLY A 210 -13.90 -8.65 -25.66
C GLY A 210 -13.45 -9.55 -24.50
N LEU A 211 -14.36 -9.95 -23.59
CA LEU A 211 -14.03 -10.73 -22.39
C LEU A 211 -13.19 -12.00 -22.65
N GLU A 212 -13.59 -12.84 -23.61
CA GLU A 212 -12.86 -14.09 -23.88
C GLU A 212 -11.43 -13.84 -24.40
N ALA A 213 -11.28 -12.87 -25.31
CA ALA A 213 -9.97 -12.48 -25.82
C ALA A 213 -9.10 -11.87 -24.71
N PHE A 214 -9.70 -11.07 -23.83
CA PHE A 214 -9.05 -10.50 -22.65
C PHE A 214 -8.54 -11.60 -21.70
N LEU A 215 -9.42 -12.52 -21.26
CA LEU A 215 -9.06 -13.60 -20.34
C LEU A 215 -8.00 -14.53 -20.93
N SER A 216 -8.13 -14.90 -22.21
CA SER A 216 -7.14 -15.68 -22.94
C SER A 216 -5.76 -15.02 -22.90
N ARG A 217 -5.71 -13.72 -23.17
CA ARG A 217 -4.45 -12.96 -23.19
C ARG A 217 -3.88 -12.75 -21.79
N MET A 218 -4.72 -12.52 -20.78
CA MET A 218 -4.26 -12.36 -19.40
C MET A 218 -3.76 -13.67 -18.82
N ALA A 219 -4.40 -14.80 -19.09
CA ALA A 219 -3.95 -16.11 -18.61
C ALA A 219 -2.58 -16.54 -19.17
N MET A 220 -2.19 -16.03 -20.33
CA MET A 220 -0.82 -16.21 -20.84
C MET A 220 0.21 -15.50 -19.95
N ALA A 221 -0.13 -14.33 -19.38
CA ALA A 221 0.80 -13.47 -18.64
C ALA A 221 0.66 -13.55 -17.11
N TYR A 222 -0.50 -13.96 -16.60
CA TYR A 222 -0.87 -13.93 -15.19
C TYR A 222 -1.48 -15.26 -14.73
N CYS A 223 -1.42 -15.52 -13.42
CA CYS A 223 -2.42 -16.33 -12.74
C CYS A 223 -3.66 -15.46 -12.51
N VAL A 224 -4.77 -15.77 -13.17
CA VAL A 224 -6.00 -14.96 -13.14
C VAL A 224 -6.92 -15.44 -12.02
N VAL A 225 -7.31 -14.55 -11.12
CA VAL A 225 -8.20 -14.82 -9.99
C VAL A 225 -9.44 -13.95 -10.11
N ILE A 226 -10.62 -14.51 -9.89
CA ILE A 226 -11.86 -13.73 -9.74
C ILE A 226 -12.12 -13.51 -8.25
N PHE A 227 -12.37 -12.26 -7.83
CA PHE A 227 -12.77 -11.95 -6.47
C PHE A 227 -13.96 -10.98 -6.50
N SER A 228 -15.14 -11.48 -6.17
CA SER A 228 -16.40 -10.77 -6.24
C SER A 228 -17.06 -10.62 -4.86
N VAL A 229 -17.88 -9.58 -4.68
CA VAL A 229 -18.80 -9.45 -3.55
C VAL A 229 -20.16 -10.12 -3.81
N SER A 230 -20.24 -10.98 -4.83
CA SER A 230 -21.44 -11.77 -5.14
C SER A 230 -21.54 -13.02 -4.29
N ASP A 231 -22.76 -13.52 -4.10
CA ASP A 231 -22.95 -14.88 -3.58
C ASP A 231 -22.44 -15.93 -4.58
N SER A 232 -22.02 -17.09 -4.05
CA SER A 232 -21.37 -18.15 -4.83
C SER A 232 -22.21 -18.62 -6.02
N ARG A 233 -23.55 -18.64 -5.91
CA ARG A 233 -24.41 -19.09 -7.02
C ARG A 233 -24.35 -18.15 -8.23
N HIS A 234 -24.43 -16.84 -7.98
CA HIS A 234 -24.31 -15.83 -9.04
C HIS A 234 -22.90 -15.83 -9.64
N LEU A 235 -21.90 -16.05 -8.80
CA LEU A 235 -20.49 -16.15 -9.20
C LEU A 235 -20.26 -17.36 -10.14
N ASP A 236 -20.72 -18.55 -9.75
CA ASP A 236 -20.60 -19.79 -10.53
C ASP A 236 -21.34 -19.67 -11.86
N GLN A 237 -22.56 -19.14 -11.85
CA GLN A 237 -23.35 -18.92 -13.07
C GLN A 237 -22.64 -17.97 -14.04
N SER A 238 -22.04 -16.89 -13.52
CA SER A 238 -21.32 -15.91 -14.34
C SER A 238 -20.06 -16.52 -14.95
N VAL A 239 -19.25 -17.23 -14.14
CA VAL A 239 -18.01 -17.87 -14.60
C VAL A 239 -18.29 -18.96 -15.63
N ALA A 240 -19.36 -19.75 -15.47
CA ALA A 240 -19.80 -20.71 -16.47
C ALA A 240 -20.15 -20.04 -17.81
N GLY A 241 -20.66 -18.80 -17.77
CA GLY A 241 -20.95 -17.97 -18.93
C GLY A 241 -19.73 -17.44 -19.69
N PHE A 242 -18.50 -17.70 -19.23
CA PHE A 242 -17.26 -17.29 -19.92
C PHE A 242 -16.80 -18.26 -21.02
N GLY A 243 -17.59 -19.31 -21.28
CA GLY A 243 -17.29 -20.29 -22.32
C GLY A 243 -15.96 -21.00 -22.09
N ALA A 244 -15.14 -21.13 -23.13
CA ALA A 244 -13.85 -21.80 -23.05
C ALA A 244 -12.86 -21.11 -22.09
N SER A 245 -13.03 -19.79 -21.88
CA SER A 245 -12.15 -18.99 -21.01
C SER A 245 -12.35 -19.26 -19.53
N ALA A 246 -13.46 -19.89 -19.12
CA ALA A 246 -13.69 -20.26 -17.71
C ALA A 246 -12.55 -21.14 -17.15
N LYS A 247 -12.00 -22.03 -17.99
CA LYS A 247 -10.89 -22.94 -17.63
C LYS A 247 -9.55 -22.24 -17.40
N LEU A 248 -9.45 -20.95 -17.77
CA LEU A 248 -8.24 -20.15 -17.63
C LEU A 248 -8.17 -19.42 -16.28
N ILE A 249 -9.26 -19.43 -15.52
CA ILE A 249 -9.32 -18.86 -14.19
C ILE A 249 -8.63 -19.81 -13.22
N THR A 250 -7.65 -19.29 -12.48
CA THR A 250 -6.85 -20.04 -11.51
C THR A 250 -7.64 -20.31 -10.24
N ASP A 251 -8.42 -19.33 -9.76
CA ASP A 251 -9.18 -19.44 -8.52
C ASP A 251 -10.30 -18.39 -8.46
N VAL A 252 -11.31 -18.62 -7.64
CA VAL A 252 -12.54 -17.83 -7.57
C VAL A 252 -12.95 -17.61 -6.10
N TYR A 253 -13.27 -16.37 -5.75
CA TYR A 253 -13.62 -15.94 -4.39
C TYR A 253 -14.93 -15.14 -4.39
N GLY A 254 -15.82 -15.46 -3.46
CA GLY A 254 -17.13 -14.84 -3.31
C GLY A 254 -17.27 -13.93 -2.09
N ILE A 255 -18.50 -13.52 -1.80
CA ILE A 255 -18.82 -12.68 -0.63
C ILE A 255 -18.46 -13.36 0.70
N GLU A 256 -18.55 -14.68 0.75
CA GLU A 256 -18.13 -15.54 1.87
C GLU A 256 -16.64 -15.41 2.19
N ASP A 257 -15.81 -15.10 1.19
CA ASP A 257 -14.39 -14.87 1.35
C ASP A 257 -14.09 -13.41 1.72
N CYS A 258 -15.05 -12.50 1.63
CA CYS A 258 -14.83 -11.10 2.00
C CYS A 258 -14.68 -10.92 3.53
N THR A 259 -14.04 -9.83 3.92
CA THR A 259 -13.97 -9.40 5.32
C THR A 259 -15.10 -8.42 5.59
N ARG A 260 -16.05 -8.80 6.46
CA ARG A 260 -17.16 -7.92 6.84
C ARG A 260 -16.67 -6.79 7.75
N THR A 261 -17.00 -5.56 7.39
CA THR A 261 -16.71 -4.36 8.19
C THR A 261 -17.98 -3.56 8.45
N ARG A 262 -17.91 -2.52 9.28
CA ARG A 262 -19.03 -1.58 9.50
C ARG A 262 -19.42 -0.81 8.23
N ALA A 263 -18.51 -0.68 7.27
CA ALA A 263 -18.72 0.05 6.02
C ALA A 263 -19.11 -0.86 4.84
N GLY A 264 -19.32 -2.17 5.07
CA GLY A 264 -19.60 -3.17 4.03
C GLY A 264 -18.54 -4.26 3.94
N PHE A 265 -18.51 -4.97 2.82
CA PHE A 265 -17.60 -6.08 2.56
C PHE A 265 -16.34 -5.59 1.85
N ILE A 266 -15.16 -5.93 2.40
CA ILE A 266 -13.86 -5.62 1.82
C ILE A 266 -13.23 -6.90 1.29
N LYS A 267 -12.62 -6.82 0.10
CA LYS A 267 -11.87 -7.93 -0.48
C LYS A 267 -10.44 -7.89 0.05
N ASP A 268 -10.11 -8.86 0.90
CA ASP A 268 -8.79 -8.92 1.54
C ASP A 268 -7.86 -9.82 0.73
N VAL A 269 -6.90 -9.19 0.04
CA VAL A 269 -5.92 -9.89 -0.80
C VAL A 269 -5.15 -11.00 -0.07
N ARG A 270 -5.00 -10.90 1.26
CA ARG A 270 -4.33 -11.92 2.08
C ARG A 270 -5.08 -13.26 2.10
N LYS A 271 -6.37 -13.27 1.74
CA LYS A 271 -7.18 -14.48 1.63
C LYS A 271 -7.02 -15.19 0.28
N VAL A 272 -6.41 -14.55 -0.71
CA VAL A 272 -6.08 -15.18 -1.99
C VAL A 272 -5.01 -16.25 -1.76
N LYS A 273 -5.40 -17.52 -1.89
CA LYS A 273 -4.57 -18.70 -1.63
C LYS A 273 -3.51 -18.91 -2.70
N VAL A 274 -3.73 -18.40 -3.91
CA VAL A 274 -2.71 -18.37 -4.96
C VAL A 274 -1.50 -17.61 -4.42
N ARG A 275 -0.37 -18.29 -4.26
CA ARG A 275 0.86 -17.68 -3.74
C ARG A 275 1.22 -16.45 -4.57
N HIS A 276 1.29 -15.31 -3.90
CA HIS A 276 1.50 -14.01 -4.51
C HIS A 276 2.44 -13.15 -3.66
N GLU A 277 3.08 -12.21 -4.34
CA GLU A 277 3.78 -11.09 -3.72
C GLU A 277 3.10 -9.81 -4.19
N LEU A 278 2.89 -8.84 -3.30
CA LEU A 278 2.18 -7.61 -3.67
C LEU A 278 2.91 -6.84 -4.77
N LYS A 279 4.24 -6.92 -4.86
CA LYS A 279 5.02 -6.34 -5.98
C LYS A 279 4.66 -6.95 -7.34
N ARG A 280 4.07 -8.14 -7.36
CA ARG A 280 3.69 -8.90 -8.57
C ARG A 280 2.20 -9.25 -8.59
N LEU A 281 1.36 -8.41 -7.96
CA LEU A 281 -0.10 -8.56 -7.94
C LEU A 281 -0.78 -7.30 -8.48
N VAL A 282 -1.64 -7.44 -9.48
CA VAL A 282 -2.47 -6.36 -9.99
C VAL A 282 -3.93 -6.65 -9.67
N TRP A 283 -4.66 -5.65 -9.21
CA TRP A 283 -6.08 -5.73 -8.88
C TRP A 283 -6.87 -4.83 -9.83
N VAL A 284 -7.93 -5.33 -10.43
CA VAL A 284 -8.83 -4.54 -11.28
C VAL A 284 -10.24 -4.65 -10.71
N ASP A 285 -10.82 -3.52 -10.34
CA ASP A 285 -12.15 -3.44 -9.74
C ASP A 285 -12.81 -2.14 -10.18
N ASN A 286 -14.13 -2.17 -10.38
CA ASN A 286 -14.88 -0.95 -10.69
C ASN A 286 -15.04 -0.05 -9.46
N GLU A 287 -14.79 -0.56 -8.25
CA GLU A 287 -14.93 0.20 -7.01
C GLU A 287 -13.67 0.14 -6.14
N ARG A 288 -13.03 1.31 -5.97
CA ARG A 288 -11.81 1.48 -5.14
C ARG A 288 -11.93 0.97 -3.71
N PHE A 289 -13.14 0.98 -3.16
CA PHE A 289 -13.36 0.50 -1.80
C PHE A 289 -12.96 -0.96 -1.62
N HIS A 290 -13.15 -1.80 -2.64
CA HIS A 290 -12.90 -3.24 -2.55
C HIS A 290 -11.42 -3.59 -2.39
N PHE A 291 -10.51 -2.87 -3.06
CA PHE A 291 -9.07 -3.06 -2.94
C PHE A 291 -8.38 -2.03 -2.03
N ARG A 292 -9.13 -1.35 -1.16
CA ARG A 292 -8.59 -0.28 -0.31
C ARG A 292 -7.50 -0.70 0.67
N LEU A 293 -7.37 -2.01 0.94
CA LEU A 293 -6.27 -2.55 1.75
C LEU A 293 -4.96 -2.56 0.96
N CYS A 294 -5.00 -2.61 -0.37
CA CYS A 294 -3.85 -2.62 -1.27
C CYS A 294 -3.99 -1.53 -2.38
N PRO A 295 -4.05 -0.24 -2.01
CA PRO A 295 -4.34 0.84 -2.96
C PRO A 295 -3.28 0.98 -4.08
N HIS A 296 -2.06 0.50 -3.86
CA HIS A 296 -0.95 0.54 -4.82
C HIS A 296 -0.91 -0.66 -5.76
N ASN A 297 -1.92 -1.52 -5.69
CA ASN A 297 -2.07 -2.67 -6.57
C ASN A 297 -3.28 -2.53 -7.48
N GLY A 298 -4.16 -1.57 -7.17
CA GLY A 298 -5.46 -1.43 -7.81
C GLY A 298 -5.49 -0.52 -9.02
N ILE A 299 -6.28 -0.93 -10.02
CA ILE A 299 -6.73 -0.16 -11.16
C ILE A 299 -8.26 -0.07 -11.06
N GLU A 300 -8.77 1.15 -10.91
CA GLU A 300 -10.20 1.43 -10.96
C GLU A 300 -10.64 1.42 -12.43
N ILE A 301 -11.35 0.37 -12.84
CA ILE A 301 -11.90 0.27 -14.20
C ILE A 301 -13.24 0.98 -14.27
N LYS A 302 -13.58 1.54 -15.43
CA LYS A 302 -14.93 2.09 -15.65
C LYS A 302 -15.98 0.99 -15.44
N PRO A 303 -17.03 1.23 -14.63
CA PRO A 303 -18.14 0.31 -14.48
C PRO A 303 -18.81 -0.02 -15.83
N PHE A 304 -19.12 -1.28 -16.04
CA PHE A 304 -19.82 -1.80 -17.22
C PHE A 304 -21.30 -2.00 -16.92
N ARG A 305 -22.17 -1.47 -17.78
CA ARG A 305 -23.64 -1.53 -17.64
C ARG A 305 -24.33 -2.12 -18.88
N GLY A 306 -23.61 -2.92 -19.67
CA GLY A 306 -24.17 -3.60 -20.84
C GLY A 306 -23.96 -2.88 -22.17
N GLU A 307 -23.15 -1.83 -22.21
CA GLU A 307 -22.86 -1.05 -23.41
C GLU A 307 -22.10 -1.89 -24.45
N ALA A 308 -22.70 -2.11 -25.62
CA ALA A 308 -22.12 -2.97 -26.66
C ALA A 308 -20.85 -2.40 -27.31
N ASP A 309 -20.65 -1.08 -27.23
CA ASP A 309 -19.50 -0.36 -27.76
C ASP A 309 -18.38 -0.13 -26.71
N ASP A 310 -18.51 -0.67 -25.49
CA ASP A 310 -17.47 -0.60 -24.47
C ASP A 310 -16.17 -1.26 -24.95
N LYS A 311 -15.05 -0.54 -24.81
CA LYS A 311 -13.70 -1.00 -25.21
C LYS A 311 -12.73 -1.04 -24.04
N GLU A 312 -13.21 -1.05 -22.79
CA GLU A 312 -12.34 -0.85 -21.64
C GLU A 312 -11.43 -2.05 -21.37
N LEU A 313 -11.88 -3.29 -21.61
CA LEU A 313 -11.01 -4.47 -21.50
C LEU A 313 -9.90 -4.44 -22.57
N GLU A 314 -10.23 -4.02 -23.79
CA GLU A 314 -9.25 -3.81 -24.86
C GLU A 314 -8.24 -2.73 -24.47
N ARG A 315 -8.72 -1.58 -23.97
CA ARG A 315 -7.89 -0.44 -23.54
C ARG A 315 -6.98 -0.78 -22.35
N LEU A 316 -7.45 -1.63 -21.43
CA LEU A 316 -6.71 -2.05 -20.25
C LEU A 316 -5.62 -3.09 -20.56
N THR A 317 -5.84 -3.92 -21.60
CA THR A 317 -4.95 -5.02 -21.97
C THR A 317 -3.48 -4.62 -22.11
N PRO A 318 -3.10 -3.57 -22.87
CA PRO A 318 -1.69 -3.18 -23.02
C PRO A 318 -1.02 -2.81 -21.70
N LEU A 319 -1.73 -2.15 -20.79
CA LEU A 319 -1.21 -1.77 -19.48
C LEU A 319 -0.94 -3.02 -18.64
N LEU A 320 -1.90 -3.94 -18.55
CA LEU A 320 -1.72 -5.19 -17.80
C LEU A 320 -0.57 -6.02 -18.37
N LEU A 321 -0.41 -6.10 -19.69
CA LEU A 321 0.74 -6.81 -20.28
C LEU A 321 2.08 -6.14 -19.94
N LYS A 322 2.14 -4.82 -19.85
CA LYS A 322 3.35 -4.10 -19.40
C LYS A 322 3.63 -4.38 -17.92
N LEU A 323 2.61 -4.30 -17.07
CA LEU A 323 2.73 -4.59 -15.63
C LEU A 323 3.13 -6.04 -15.35
N SER A 324 2.81 -6.97 -16.24
CA SER A 324 3.22 -8.38 -16.07
C SER A 324 4.73 -8.59 -16.12
N LYS A 325 5.45 -7.64 -16.72
CA LYS A 325 6.88 -7.70 -16.99
C LYS A 325 7.72 -6.92 -15.98
N VAL A 326 7.11 -6.08 -15.14
CA VAL A 326 7.85 -5.32 -14.13
C VAL A 326 8.01 -6.13 -12.84
N GLU A 327 9.09 -5.86 -12.12
CA GLU A 327 9.38 -6.52 -10.84
C GLU A 327 8.44 -6.02 -9.72
N ASP A 328 8.06 -4.74 -9.77
CA ASP A 328 7.24 -4.10 -8.75
C ASP A 328 6.18 -3.18 -9.35
N VAL A 329 4.95 -3.69 -9.45
CA VAL A 329 3.79 -2.94 -9.98
C VAL A 329 3.38 -1.77 -9.09
N THR A 330 3.72 -1.80 -7.80
CA THR A 330 3.33 -0.75 -6.83
C THR A 330 4.00 0.58 -7.09
N GLN A 331 5.09 0.57 -7.88
CA GLN A 331 5.76 1.78 -8.31
C GLN A 331 4.93 2.55 -9.35
N PHE A 332 4.08 1.85 -10.10
CA PHE A 332 3.32 2.39 -11.24
C PHE A 332 1.84 2.61 -10.95
N LEU A 333 1.32 2.01 -9.89
CA LEU A 333 -0.09 2.06 -9.51
C LEU A 333 -0.25 2.77 -8.18
N TRP A 334 -1.22 3.69 -8.11
CA TRP A 334 -1.55 4.39 -6.88
C TRP A 334 -3.04 4.72 -6.83
N ASN A 335 -3.72 4.24 -5.80
CA ASN A 335 -5.09 4.60 -5.46
C ASN A 335 -6.08 4.46 -6.63
N GLY A 336 -6.02 3.33 -7.33
CA GLY A 336 -6.91 3.02 -8.46
C GLY A 336 -6.55 3.72 -9.77
N GLN A 337 -5.43 4.45 -9.83
CA GLN A 337 -4.99 5.15 -11.03
C GLN A 337 -3.57 4.70 -11.41
N PRO A 338 -3.29 4.45 -12.70
CA PRO A 338 -1.92 4.37 -13.20
C PRO A 338 -1.25 5.74 -13.00
N LYS A 339 0.01 5.78 -12.56
CA LYS A 339 0.79 7.03 -12.56
C LYS A 339 1.07 7.42 -14.01
N VAL A 340 0.18 8.25 -14.57
CA VAL A 340 0.09 8.53 -16.01
C VAL A 340 1.40 9.10 -16.58
N SER A 341 2.18 9.87 -15.82
CA SER A 341 3.48 10.40 -16.27
C SER A 341 4.60 9.34 -16.32
N GLU A 342 4.75 8.53 -15.28
CA GLU A 342 5.85 7.56 -15.17
C GLU A 342 5.61 6.28 -16.00
N ALA A 343 4.36 5.81 -16.10
CA ALA A 343 4.03 4.66 -16.93
C ALA A 343 4.10 5.00 -18.43
N GLN A 344 3.81 6.23 -18.85
CA GLN A 344 3.98 6.61 -20.26
C GLN A 344 5.46 6.78 -20.62
N GLU A 345 6.28 7.40 -19.75
CA GLU A 345 7.71 7.62 -20.01
C GLU A 345 8.56 6.34 -19.91
N HIS A 346 8.31 5.47 -18.93
CA HIS A 346 9.08 4.22 -18.77
C HIS A 346 8.78 3.20 -19.88
N PHE A 347 7.60 3.28 -20.50
CA PHE A 347 7.16 2.37 -21.56
C PHE A 347 7.10 2.99 -22.96
N ALA A 348 7.48 4.26 -23.13
CA ALA A 348 7.74 4.91 -24.41
C ALA A 348 9.26 4.98 -24.61
N GLY A 349 9.83 3.95 -25.25
CA GLY A 349 11.27 3.74 -25.32
C GLY A 349 12.10 4.98 -25.66
N LYS A 350 13.10 5.27 -24.83
CA LYS A 350 14.31 5.98 -25.23
C LYS A 350 15.51 5.05 -25.07
N ASN A 351 16.17 4.78 -26.20
CA ASN A 351 17.51 4.22 -26.27
C ASN A 351 18.46 5.01 -25.35
N PRO A 352 19.42 4.36 -24.67
CA PRO A 352 20.40 5.06 -23.86
C PRO A 352 21.46 5.68 -24.77
N CYS A 353 21.24 6.90 -25.26
CA CYS A 353 22.29 7.71 -25.87
C CYS A 353 22.05 9.21 -25.72
N LYS A 354 22.80 9.78 -24.76
CA LYS A 354 23.25 11.18 -24.58
C LYS A 354 22.22 12.29 -24.30
N PRO A 355 22.58 13.26 -23.45
CA PRO A 355 21.71 14.38 -23.10
C PRO A 355 21.79 15.44 -24.20
N ASN A 356 20.67 16.06 -24.56
CA ASN A 356 20.74 17.44 -25.01
C ASN A 356 19.49 18.27 -24.74
N ALA A 357 19.78 19.54 -24.52
CA ALA A 357 18.95 20.62 -24.07
C ALA A 357 17.79 21.00 -25.02
N LYS A 358 16.89 21.82 -24.47
CA LYS A 358 15.78 22.58 -25.08
C LYS A 358 14.42 21.89 -24.98
N ASN A 359 13.62 22.31 -23.99
CA ASN A 359 12.55 23.26 -24.30
C ASN A 359 11.97 23.87 -23.02
N LYS A 360 12.10 25.19 -22.94
CA LYS A 360 11.34 26.08 -22.06
C LYS A 360 9.93 26.24 -22.63
N LYS A 361 9.00 26.48 -21.69
CA LYS A 361 7.91 27.46 -21.76
C LYS A 361 6.49 26.93 -22.10
N TRP A 362 5.55 27.44 -21.28
CA TRP A 362 4.07 27.45 -21.38
C TRP A 362 3.33 26.25 -20.75
N LEU A 363 2.45 26.38 -19.75
CA LEU A 363 1.64 27.51 -19.26
C LEU A 363 1.61 27.60 -17.72
N SER A 364 1.91 28.79 -17.20
CA SER A 364 1.54 29.28 -15.87
C SER A 364 0.72 30.55 -16.03
N GLY A 365 -0.45 30.61 -15.40
CA GLY A 365 -1.19 31.83 -15.03
C GLY A 365 -1.78 32.66 -16.18
N GLN A 366 -2.83 33.47 -15.99
CA GLN A 366 -3.47 34.00 -14.79
C GLN A 366 -4.89 34.43 -15.15
N SER A 367 -5.67 34.57 -14.08
CA SER A 367 -6.90 35.34 -13.95
C SER A 367 -6.86 36.76 -14.54
N SER A 368 -8.02 37.25 -14.98
CA SER A 368 -8.46 38.61 -14.71
C SER A 368 -9.99 38.71 -14.79
N ALA A 369 -10.57 39.30 -13.74
CA ALA A 369 -11.94 39.79 -13.68
C ALA A 369 -12.03 41.23 -14.24
N SER A 370 -13.27 41.74 -14.28
CA SER A 370 -13.75 43.14 -14.41
C SER A 370 -13.66 43.84 -15.78
N GLY A 371 -14.82 44.06 -16.41
CA GLY A 371 -15.61 45.31 -16.28
C GLY A 371 -15.35 46.47 -17.25
N LEU A 372 -16.46 47.02 -17.78
CA LEU A 372 -16.65 48.27 -18.57
C LEU A 372 -16.21 48.16 -20.05
N ASP A 373 -16.98 48.51 -21.08
CA ASP A 373 -18.19 49.34 -21.24
C ASP A 373 -19.34 48.61 -21.96
#